data_AF-A0A2C8Y999-F1
#
_entry.id   AF-A0A2C8Y999-F1
#
_cell.length_a   1.000
_cell.length_b   1.000
_cell.length_c   1.000
_cell.angle_alpha   90.00
_cell.angle_beta   90.00
_cell.angle_gamma   90.00
#
_symmetry.space_group_name_H-M   'P 1'
#
loop_
_entity.id
_entity.type
_entity.pdbx_description
1 polymer ?
#
loop_
_entity_poly.entity_id
_entity_poly.type
_entity_poly.pdbx_seq_one_letter_code
_entity_poly.pdbx_strand_id
1 'polypeptide(L)'
;MSNTTAPEPILAGRMTVTRRWQTGLILVGIALLVVGAITLLNDVAPKDYIGIAIWFLGALVIHDGIASFVIFGVIVVMRRASRKIPLAVIAIIQGALAIGAIFFVIVVPAILKKDIGSANTSILPLDYGLNLVSFYAGLAVVTAAAIAAYLVLARRQNARPSSSQN
;
A
#
# COMPACT_ATOMS: atom_id res chain seq x y z
N MET A 1 -21.07 36.73 -0.85
CA MET A 1 -21.24 35.44 -0.11
C MET A 1 -21.36 34.34 -1.16
N SER A 2 -20.43 33.39 -1.15
CA SER A 2 -20.18 32.46 -2.26
C SER A 2 -21.21 31.33 -2.34
N ASN A 3 -21.92 31.26 -3.47
CA ASN A 3 -22.70 30.11 -3.89
C ASN A 3 -21.78 28.93 -4.24
N THR A 4 -21.87 27.84 -3.46
CA THR A 4 -21.32 26.53 -3.84
C THR A 4 -22.36 25.46 -3.56
N THR A 5 -23.38 25.40 -4.40
CA THR A 5 -24.27 24.25 -4.53
C THR A 5 -23.76 23.40 -5.69
N ALA A 6 -22.90 22.42 -5.42
CA ALA A 6 -22.76 21.32 -6.37
C ALA A 6 -24.16 20.70 -6.55
N PRO A 7 -24.61 20.39 -7.78
CA PRO A 7 -25.96 19.85 -7.98
C PRO A 7 -26.09 18.53 -7.21
N GLU A 8 -27.08 18.44 -6.31
CA GLU A 8 -27.40 17.27 -5.48
C GLU A 8 -27.20 15.89 -6.15
N PRO A 9 -27.58 15.67 -7.43
CA PRO A 9 -27.38 14.38 -8.09
C PRO A 9 -25.91 13.91 -8.16
N ILE A 10 -24.93 14.82 -8.27
CA ILE A 10 -23.50 14.45 -8.34
C ILE A 10 -23.02 13.90 -7.00
N LEU A 11 -23.47 14.48 -5.89
CA LEU A 11 -23.10 14.04 -4.54
C LEU A 11 -23.73 12.67 -4.24
N ALA A 12 -25.01 12.50 -4.56
CA ALA A 12 -25.73 11.24 -4.40
C ALA A 12 -25.10 10.10 -5.24
N GLY A 13 -24.75 10.36 -6.50
CA GLY A 13 -24.05 9.41 -7.37
C GLY A 13 -22.69 8.98 -6.81
N ARG A 14 -21.88 9.91 -6.32
CA ARG A 14 -20.58 9.58 -5.70
C ARG A 14 -20.72 8.73 -4.44
N MET A 15 -21.69 9.02 -3.57
CA MET A 15 -21.91 8.27 -2.33
C MET A 15 -22.36 6.82 -2.57
N THR A 16 -23.16 6.58 -3.61
CA THR A 16 -23.59 5.21 -3.94
C THR A 16 -22.45 4.38 -4.52
N VAL A 17 -21.60 4.98 -5.35
CA VAL A 17 -20.41 4.31 -5.91
C VAL A 17 -19.41 3.96 -4.81
N THR A 18 -19.08 4.88 -3.90
CA THR A 18 -18.15 4.59 -2.80
C THR A 18 -18.68 3.50 -1.88
N ARG A 19 -19.97 3.53 -1.51
CA ARG A 19 -20.59 2.47 -0.70
C ARG A 19 -20.57 1.12 -1.38
N ARG A 20 -20.78 1.04 -2.70
CA ARG A 20 -20.68 -0.21 -3.47
C ARG A 20 -19.27 -0.79 -3.42
N TRP A 21 -18.26 0.04 -3.66
CA TRP A 21 -16.85 -0.38 -3.55
C TRP A 21 -16.49 -0.82 -2.13
N GLN A 22 -16.91 -0.06 -1.12
CA GLN A 22 -16.69 -0.41 0.28
C GLN A 22 -17.33 -1.76 0.62
N THR A 23 -18.59 -1.95 0.25
CA THR A 23 -19.31 -3.21 0.48
C THR A 23 -18.60 -4.36 -0.23
N GLY A 24 -18.20 -4.16 -1.49
CA GLY A 24 -17.43 -5.15 -2.26
C GLY A 24 -16.12 -5.53 -1.59
N LEU A 25 -15.34 -4.54 -1.14
CA LEU A 25 -14.06 -4.78 -0.44
C LEU A 25 -14.26 -5.47 0.91
N ILE A 26 -15.31 -5.13 1.66
CA ILE A 26 -15.66 -5.80 2.91
C ILE A 26 -16.01 -7.27 2.65
N LEU A 27 -16.84 -7.54 1.65
CA LEU A 27 -17.22 -8.91 1.29
C LEU A 27 -16.02 -9.74 0.85
N VAL A 28 -15.13 -9.17 0.03
CA VAL A 28 -13.87 -9.82 -0.37
C VAL A 28 -12.98 -10.07 0.85
N GLY A 29 -12.86 -9.09 1.75
CA GLY A 29 -12.08 -9.24 2.98
C GLY A 29 -12.61 -10.37 3.87
N ILE A 30 -13.92 -10.44 4.06
CA ILE A 30 -14.57 -11.53 4.82
C ILE A 30 -14.32 -12.88 4.13
N ALA A 31 -14.49 -12.96 2.81
CA ALA A 31 -14.24 -14.19 2.07
C ALA A 31 -12.79 -14.68 2.25
N LEU A 32 -11.81 -13.77 2.15
CA LEU A 32 -10.40 -14.09 2.38
C LEU A 32 -10.11 -14.52 3.82
N LEU A 33 -10.74 -13.90 4.82
CA LEU A 33 -10.62 -14.30 6.22
C LEU A 33 -11.19 -15.71 6.46
N VAL A 34 -12.35 -16.02 5.87
CA VAL A 34 -12.96 -17.35 5.96
C VAL A 34 -12.06 -18.40 5.33
N VAL A 35 -11.55 -18.14 4.12
CA VAL A 35 -10.59 -19.03 3.45
C VAL A 35 -9.35 -19.23 4.32
N GLY A 36 -8.76 -18.16 4.84
CA GLY A 36 -7.59 -18.22 5.72
C GLY A 36 -7.85 -19.02 7.00
N ALA A 37 -9.03 -18.87 7.62
CA ALA A 37 -9.41 -19.62 8.81
C ALA A 37 -9.58 -21.12 8.52
N ILE A 38 -10.21 -21.47 7.38
CA ILE A 38 -10.35 -22.87 6.95
C ILE A 38 -8.97 -23.48 6.70
N THR A 39 -8.09 -22.79 5.97
CA THR A 39 -6.71 -23.23 5.72
C THR A 39 -5.92 -23.41 7.02
N LEU A 40 -6.05 -22.48 7.98
CA LEU A 40 -5.38 -22.58 9.28
C LEU A 40 -5.82 -23.83 10.06
N LEU A 41 -7.11 -24.16 10.03
CA LEU A 41 -7.65 -25.30 10.76
C LEU A 41 -7.30 -26.64 10.10
N ASN A 42 -7.23 -26.69 8.77
CA ASN A 42 -6.99 -27.93 8.03
C ASN A 42 -5.50 -28.25 7.84
N ASP A 43 -4.66 -27.23 7.61
CA ASP A 43 -3.30 -27.43 7.12
C ASP A 43 -2.21 -27.13 8.15
N VAL A 44 -2.55 -26.53 9.30
CA VAL A 44 -1.57 -26.12 10.31
C VAL A 44 -1.76 -26.90 11.61
N ALA A 45 -0.66 -27.46 12.11
CA ALA A 45 -0.66 -28.17 13.39
C ALA A 45 -0.97 -27.21 14.55
N PRO A 46 -1.82 -27.59 15.53
CA PRO A 46 -2.24 -26.71 16.62
C PRO A 46 -1.10 -26.10 17.46
N LYS A 47 0.04 -26.80 17.54
CA LYS A 47 1.25 -26.31 18.21
C LYS A 47 1.81 -25.01 17.61
N ASP A 48 1.53 -24.74 16.33
CA ASP A 48 2.06 -23.60 15.60
C ASP A 48 1.11 -22.38 15.63
N TYR A 49 -0.11 -22.52 16.17
CA TYR A 49 -1.12 -21.45 16.24
C TYR A 49 -0.66 -20.24 17.05
N ILE A 50 0.06 -20.47 18.16
CA ILE A 50 0.59 -19.39 19.00
C ILE A 50 1.61 -18.55 18.19
N GLY A 51 2.48 -19.21 17.43
CA GLY A 51 3.46 -18.52 16.58
C GLY A 51 2.78 -17.66 15.51
N ILE A 52 1.72 -18.18 14.90
CA ILE A 52 0.92 -17.44 13.91
C ILE A 52 0.20 -16.25 14.57
N ALA A 53 -0.40 -16.44 15.74
CA ALA A 53 -1.07 -15.36 16.46
C ALA A 53 -0.11 -14.22 16.84
N ILE A 54 1.09 -14.55 17.33
CA ILE A 54 2.14 -13.56 17.63
C ILE A 54 2.57 -12.83 16.36
N TRP A 55 2.80 -13.56 15.27
CA TRP A 55 3.15 -12.94 13.98
C TRP A 55 2.04 -12.01 13.47
N PHE A 56 0.78 -12.45 13.53
CA PHE A 56 -0.37 -11.68 13.08
C PHE A 56 -0.54 -10.39 13.90
N LEU A 57 -0.41 -10.49 15.22
CA LEU A 57 -0.46 -9.31 16.10
C LEU A 57 0.71 -8.35 15.82
N GLY A 58 1.92 -8.88 15.62
CA GLY A 58 3.08 -8.08 15.24
C GLY A 58 2.88 -7.38 13.88
N ALA A 59 2.33 -8.10 12.90
CA ALA A 59 1.98 -7.56 11.58
C ALA A 59 0.96 -6.41 11.68
N LEU A 60 -0.09 -6.58 12.51
CA LEU A 60 -1.09 -5.54 12.76
C LEU A 60 -0.46 -4.29 13.37
N VAL A 61 0.38 -4.45 14.39
CA VAL A 61 1.09 -3.32 15.03
C VAL A 61 1.99 -2.61 14.04
N ILE A 62 2.77 -3.33 13.24
CA ILE A 62 3.66 -2.71 12.25
C ILE A 62 2.85 -2.01 11.16
N HIS A 63 1.77 -2.62 10.66
CA HIS A 63 0.95 -2.06 9.59
C HIS A 63 0.16 -0.83 10.05
N ASP A 64 -0.65 -0.97 11.09
CA ASP A 64 -1.60 0.07 11.51
C ASP A 64 -0.99 1.02 12.53
N GLY A 65 -0.18 0.48 13.45
CA GLY A 65 0.41 1.24 14.55
C GLY A 65 1.71 1.96 14.21
N ILE A 66 2.46 1.50 13.21
CA ILE A 66 3.75 2.12 12.85
C ILE A 66 3.68 2.72 11.45
N ALA A 67 3.34 1.92 10.42
CA ALA A 67 3.40 2.39 9.04
C ALA A 67 2.44 3.56 8.81
N SER A 68 1.21 3.52 9.33
CA SER A 68 0.26 4.63 9.23
C SER A 68 0.80 5.92 9.85
N PHE A 69 1.47 5.85 11.01
CA PHE A 69 2.06 7.02 11.66
C PHE A 69 3.27 7.56 10.90
N VAL A 70 4.13 6.68 10.38
CA VAL A 70 5.28 7.06 9.56
C VAL A 70 4.81 7.74 8.28
N ILE A 71 3.87 7.12 7.57
CA ILE A 71 3.28 7.67 6.33
C ILE A 71 2.64 9.03 6.61
N PHE A 72 1.84 9.14 7.68
CA PHE A 72 1.24 10.40 8.09
C PHE A 72 2.29 11.47 8.40
N GLY A 73 3.33 11.12 9.15
CA GLY A 73 4.45 12.00 9.49
C GLY A 73 5.16 12.52 8.24
N VAL A 74 5.48 11.63 7.29
CA VAL A 74 6.09 12.00 5.99
C VAL A 74 5.20 13.01 5.25
N ILE A 75 3.89 12.77 5.20
CA ILE A 75 2.95 13.68 4.53
C ILE A 75 2.95 15.05 5.21
N VAL A 76 2.87 15.10 6.54
CA VAL A 76 2.88 16.36 7.31
C VAL A 76 4.17 17.14 7.04
N VAL A 77 5.33 16.47 7.07
CA VAL A 77 6.63 17.09 6.81
C VAL A 77 6.70 17.61 5.37
N MET A 78 6.31 16.81 4.39
CA MET A 78 6.29 17.22 2.97
C MET A 78 5.40 18.44 2.74
N ARG A 79 4.21 18.46 3.36
CA ARG A 79 3.27 19.57 3.27
C ARG A 79 3.79 20.86 3.91
N ARG A 80 4.53 20.74 5.01
CA ARG A 80 5.18 21.88 5.67
C ARG A 80 6.38 22.40 4.86
N ALA A 81 7.20 21.49 4.32
CA ALA A 81 8.40 21.84 3.58
C ALA A 81 8.09 22.54 2.24
N SER A 82 7.01 22.17 1.56
CA SER A 82 6.62 22.85 0.32
C SER A 82 5.11 22.78 0.07
N ARG A 83 4.49 23.97 0.03
CA ARG A 83 3.07 24.14 -0.32
C ARG A 83 2.80 23.82 -1.80
N LYS A 84 3.83 23.67 -2.63
CA LYS A 84 3.71 23.48 -4.09
C LYS A 84 3.72 22.00 -4.52
N ILE A 85 3.87 21.05 -3.60
CA ILE A 85 3.90 19.62 -3.96
C ILE A 85 2.50 19.16 -4.40
N PRO A 86 2.34 18.62 -5.63
CA PRO A 86 1.06 18.12 -6.10
C PRO A 86 0.54 16.95 -5.24
N LEU A 87 -0.77 16.91 -5.02
CA LEU A 87 -1.45 15.82 -4.30
C LEU A 87 -1.11 14.43 -4.85
N ALA A 88 -1.01 14.30 -6.18
CA ALA A 88 -0.68 13.03 -6.82
C ALA A 88 0.72 12.52 -6.46
N VAL A 89 1.71 13.42 -6.31
CA VAL A 89 3.08 13.04 -5.91
C VAL A 89 3.07 12.47 -4.49
N ILE A 90 2.31 13.10 -3.60
CA ILE A 90 2.14 12.62 -2.22
C ILE A 90 1.46 11.24 -2.22
N ALA A 91 0.43 11.05 -3.04
CA ALA A 91 -0.26 9.76 -3.17
C ALA A 91 0.66 8.65 -3.71
N ILE A 92 1.53 8.95 -4.69
CA ILE A 92 2.51 8.00 -5.22
C ILE A 92 3.49 7.57 -4.11
N ILE A 93 4.03 8.53 -3.37
CA ILE A 93 4.95 8.24 -2.26
C ILE A 93 4.26 7.44 -1.16
N GLN A 94 3.02 7.78 -0.81
CA GLN A 94 2.22 7.04 0.15
C GLN A 94 2.00 5.59 -0.30
N GLY A 95 1.68 5.37 -1.58
CA GLY A 95 1.56 4.03 -2.15
C GLY A 95 2.86 3.24 -2.05
N ALA A 96 3.99 3.86 -2.40
CA ALA A 96 5.31 3.22 -2.29
C ALA A 96 5.67 2.85 -0.84
N LEU A 97 5.42 3.73 0.12
CA LEU A 97 5.65 3.45 1.54
C LEU A 97 4.77 2.31 2.06
N ALA A 98 3.50 2.28 1.66
CA ALA A 98 2.58 1.21 2.03
C ALA A 98 3.02 -0.14 1.46
N ILE A 99 3.43 -0.18 0.19
CA ILE A 99 3.98 -1.39 -0.44
C ILE A 99 5.25 -1.85 0.29
N GLY A 100 6.17 -0.93 0.57
CA GLY A 100 7.40 -1.24 1.31
C GLY A 100 7.12 -1.84 2.69
N ALA A 101 6.19 -1.26 3.45
CA ALA A 101 5.80 -1.77 4.77
C ALA A 101 5.23 -3.20 4.71
N ILE A 102 4.38 -3.50 3.72
CA ILE A 102 3.82 -4.85 3.54
C ILE A 102 4.94 -5.86 3.24
N PHE A 103 5.83 -5.52 2.30
CA PHE A 103 6.96 -6.39 1.96
C PHE A 103 7.89 -6.60 3.16
N PHE A 104 8.11 -5.59 3.99
CA PHE A 104 8.88 -5.73 5.23
C PHE A 104 8.27 -6.78 6.16
N VAL A 105 6.97 -6.67 6.48
CA VAL A 105 6.28 -7.58 7.41
C VAL A 105 6.27 -9.03 6.91
N ILE A 106 6.24 -9.23 5.59
CA ILE A 106 6.23 -10.57 4.98
C ILE A 106 7.65 -11.16 4.90
N VAL A 107 8.63 -10.38 4.43
CA VAL A 107 9.96 -10.90 4.10
C VAL A 107 10.88 -11.00 5.32
N VAL A 108 10.76 -10.10 6.30
CA VAL A 108 11.64 -10.10 7.49
C VAL A 108 11.54 -11.41 8.29
N PRO A 109 10.34 -11.95 8.60
CA PRO A 109 10.25 -13.26 9.25
C PRO A 109 10.91 -14.38 8.44
N ALA A 110 10.82 -14.35 7.11
CA ALA A 110 11.47 -15.33 6.24
C ALA A 110 13.01 -15.25 6.32
N ILE A 111 13.56 -14.03 6.38
CA ILE A 111 15.00 -13.81 6.61
C ILE A 111 15.41 -14.36 7.97
N LEU A 112 14.65 -14.07 9.04
CA LEU A 112 14.95 -14.50 10.40
C LEU A 112 14.85 -16.02 10.58
N LYS A 113 14.02 -16.69 9.78
CA LYS A 113 13.79 -18.13 9.82
C LYS A 113 14.57 -18.91 8.75
N LYS A 114 15.51 -18.27 8.05
CA LYS A 114 16.25 -18.89 6.94
C LYS A 114 16.98 -20.19 7.32
N ASP A 115 17.37 -20.35 8.59
CA ASP A 115 18.17 -21.48 9.08
C ASP A 115 17.31 -22.72 9.43
N ILE A 116 15.98 -22.62 9.36
CA ILE A 116 15.05 -23.73 9.65
C ILE A 116 15.05 -24.78 8.51
N GLY A 117 15.67 -24.45 7.37
CA GLY A 117 15.74 -25.32 6.19
C GLY A 117 14.45 -25.26 5.35
N SER A 118 14.56 -25.64 4.08
CA SER A 118 13.43 -25.78 3.16
C SER A 118 12.96 -27.23 3.17
N ALA A 119 11.64 -27.47 3.23
CA ALA A 119 11.07 -28.80 3.02
C ALA A 119 11.35 -29.35 1.60
N ASN A 120 11.73 -28.47 0.66
CA ASN A 120 12.09 -28.83 -0.70
C ASN A 120 13.60 -28.61 -0.95
N THR A 121 14.32 -29.72 -1.18
CA THR A 121 15.77 -29.76 -1.39
C THR A 121 16.23 -29.19 -2.73
N SER A 122 15.30 -28.94 -3.67
CA SER A 122 15.60 -28.29 -4.95
C SER A 122 15.57 -26.75 -4.91
N ILE A 123 15.12 -26.16 -3.79
CA ILE A 123 15.12 -24.71 -3.61
C ILE A 123 16.51 -24.29 -3.12
N LEU A 124 17.27 -23.64 -4.00
CA LEU A 124 18.52 -23.01 -3.63
C LEU A 124 18.23 -21.92 -2.58
N PRO A 125 18.88 -21.91 -1.41
CA PRO A 125 18.67 -20.88 -0.39
C PRO A 125 19.00 -19.52 -0.98
N LEU A 126 17.96 -18.77 -1.34
CA LEU A 126 18.12 -17.47 -1.95
C LEU A 126 18.50 -16.46 -0.87
N ASP A 127 19.40 -15.52 -1.18
CA ASP A 127 19.74 -14.45 -0.24
C ASP A 127 18.56 -13.47 -0.15
N TYR A 128 17.63 -13.77 0.77
CA TYR A 128 16.45 -12.96 1.03
C TYR A 128 16.80 -11.54 1.50
N GLY A 129 17.97 -11.34 2.11
CA GLY A 129 18.47 -10.03 2.50
C GLY A 129 18.80 -9.18 1.29
N LEU A 130 19.61 -9.74 0.38
CA LEU A 130 19.96 -9.08 -0.88
C LEU A 130 18.71 -8.80 -1.73
N ASN A 131 17.79 -9.77 -1.82
CA ASN A 131 16.55 -9.59 -2.58
C ASN A 131 15.67 -8.48 -2.01
N LEU A 132 15.58 -8.36 -0.68
CA LEU A 132 14.80 -7.29 -0.06
C LEU A 132 15.41 -5.92 -0.36
N VAL A 133 16.74 -5.79 -0.31
CA VAL A 133 17.44 -4.57 -0.71
C VAL A 133 17.22 -4.25 -2.19
N SER A 134 17.35 -5.24 -3.07
CA SER A 134 17.07 -5.08 -4.51
C SER A 134 15.62 -4.69 -4.77
N PHE A 135 14.67 -5.24 -4.03
CA PHE A 135 13.26 -4.86 -4.10
C PHE A 135 13.07 -3.39 -3.72
N TYR A 136 13.65 -2.93 -2.60
CA TYR A 136 13.56 -1.52 -2.22
C TYR A 136 14.23 -0.58 -3.22
N ALA A 137 15.37 -0.98 -3.79
CA ALA A 137 16.01 -0.23 -4.86
C ALA A 137 15.10 -0.11 -6.09
N GLY A 138 14.51 -1.23 -6.53
CA GLY A 138 13.56 -1.26 -7.64
C GLY A 138 12.31 -0.40 -7.36
N LEU A 139 11.74 -0.52 -6.16
CA LEU A 139 10.59 0.26 -5.73
C LEU A 139 10.90 1.77 -5.73
N ALA A 140 12.09 2.17 -5.26
CA ALA A 140 12.53 3.55 -5.29
C ALA A 140 12.66 4.08 -6.73
N VAL A 141 13.24 3.28 -7.65
CA VAL A 141 13.37 3.63 -9.07
C VAL A 141 12.00 3.79 -9.72
N VAL A 142 11.09 2.84 -9.53
CA VAL A 142 9.73 2.91 -10.09
C VAL A 142 8.97 4.11 -9.54
N THR A 143 9.08 4.36 -8.24
CA THR A 143 8.45 5.53 -7.58
C THR A 143 8.98 6.83 -8.17
N ALA A 144 10.30 6.97 -8.32
CA ALA A 144 10.92 8.14 -8.92
C ALA A 144 10.49 8.33 -10.38
N ALA A 145 10.43 7.25 -11.16
CA ALA A 145 9.96 7.27 -12.54
C ALA A 145 8.48 7.70 -12.64
N ALA A 146 7.62 7.18 -11.77
CA ALA A 146 6.21 7.56 -11.71
C ALA A 146 6.02 9.04 -11.38
N ILE A 147 6.78 9.56 -10.40
CA ILE A 147 6.77 10.99 -10.05
C ILE A 147 7.25 11.83 -11.24
N ALA A 148 8.38 11.46 -11.86
CA ALA A 148 8.93 12.18 -13.00
C ALA A 148 7.94 12.20 -14.18
N ALA A 149 7.36 11.06 -14.53
CA ALA A 149 6.35 10.95 -15.58
C ALA A 149 5.13 11.84 -15.31
N TYR A 150 4.62 11.83 -14.06
CA TYR A 150 3.51 12.69 -13.66
C TYR A 150 3.87 14.18 -13.81
N LEU A 151 5.04 14.61 -13.33
CA LEU A 151 5.46 16.00 -13.40
C LEU A 151 5.67 16.48 -14.84
N VAL A 152 6.24 15.63 -15.70
CA VAL A 152 6.38 15.92 -17.14
C VAL A 152 5.00 16.07 -17.78
N LEU A 153 4.07 15.16 -17.50
CA LEU A 153 2.73 15.20 -18.08
C LEU A 153 1.94 16.43 -17.61
N ALA A 154 2.00 16.76 -16.32
CA ALA A 154 1.33 17.93 -15.75
C ALA A 154 1.86 19.24 -16.34
N ARG A 155 3.18 19.35 -16.57
CA ARG A 155 3.78 20.51 -17.25
C ARG A 155 3.27 20.65 -18.69
N ARG A 156 3.16 19.55 -19.43
CA ARG A 156 2.66 19.55 -20.81
C ARG A 156 1.19 19.96 -20.92
N GLN A 157 0.37 19.61 -19.93
CA GLN A 157 -1.04 20.01 -19.89
C GLN A 157 -1.20 21.51 -19.65
N ASN A 158 -0.41 22.09 -18.74
CA ASN A 158 -0.43 23.54 -18.49
C ASN A 158 0.11 24.38 -19.65
N ALA A 159 0.94 23.78 -20.51
CA ALA A 159 1.50 24.45 -21.69
C ALA A 159 0.57 24.41 -22.92
N ARG A 160 -0.56 23.69 -22.88
CA ARG A 160 -1.56 23.71 -23.96
C ARG A 160 -2.45 24.96 -23.79
N PRO A 161 -2.43 25.93 -24.73
CA PRO A 161 -3.36 27.05 -24.72
C PRO A 161 -4.79 26.51 -24.75
N SER A 162 -5.67 27.04 -23.88
CA SER A 162 -7.09 26.74 -23.88
C SER A 162 -7.74 27.19 -25.19
N SER A 163 -7.84 26.29 -26.16
CA SER A 163 -8.68 26.47 -27.33
C SER A 163 -10.16 26.28 -26.95
N SER A 164 -10.73 27.25 -26.23
CA SER A 164 -12.18 27.42 -26.12
C SER A 164 -12.50 28.92 -26.07
N GLN A 165 -12.44 29.54 -27.23
CA GLN A 165 -13.25 30.71 -27.57
C GLN A 165 -14.50 30.18 -28.25
N ASN A 166 -15.67 30.48 -27.66
CA ASN A 166 -16.96 30.85 -28.26
C ASN A 166 -18.10 30.53 -27.29
#